data_AF-A0AA88JBY2-F1
#
_entry.id   AF-A0AA88JBY2-F1
#
_cell.length_a   1.000
_cell.length_b   1.000
_cell.length_c   1.000
_cell.angle_alpha   90.00
_cell.angle_beta   90.00
_cell.angle_gamma   90.00
#
_symmetry.space_group_name_H-M   'P 1'
#
loop_
_entity.id
_entity.type
_entity.pdbx_description
1 polymer ?
#
loop_
_entity_poly.entity_id
_entity_poly.type
_entity_poly.pdbx_seq_one_letter_code
_entity_poly.pdbx_strand_id
1 'polypeptide(L)'
;MPPKRRMAQTQNVDLAAQMNELRQMMLAQQQEIGGFRAQLAQQNQGPPDARVPPAPVNQPAAPKIPDVDPMIPENPIAPEMMRMFRSDLAVVINSGPYPPTTIVDCVSRAIRAEYWVGQNREQRAKFFKDKKEEKAQAKQNQVRPNQTP
;
A
#
# COMPACT_ATOMS: atom_id res chain seq x y z
N MET A 1 -35.31 21.36 36.38
CA MET A 1 -33.86 21.56 36.20
C MET A 1 -33.32 20.55 35.19
N PRO A 2 -32.70 20.94 34.07
CA PRO A 2 -32.05 19.97 33.18
C PRO A 2 -30.52 20.04 33.31
N PRO A 3 -29.84 18.89 33.52
CA PRO A 3 -28.45 18.76 33.12
C PRO A 3 -28.28 17.48 32.29
N LYS A 4 -28.58 17.54 30.98
CA LYS A 4 -28.21 16.48 30.02
C LYS A 4 -27.37 16.97 28.84
N ARG A 5 -27.20 18.29 28.67
CA ARG A 5 -26.41 18.87 27.56
C ARG A 5 -24.90 18.91 27.81
N ARG A 6 -24.43 18.85 29.07
CA ARG A 6 -23.01 19.05 29.39
C ARG A 6 -22.09 17.88 29.00
N MET A 7 -22.57 16.63 29.03
CA MET A 7 -21.72 15.45 28.79
C MET A 7 -21.48 15.15 27.30
N ALA A 8 -22.46 15.42 26.42
CA ALA A 8 -22.29 15.26 24.98
C ALA A 8 -21.31 16.30 24.38
N GLN A 9 -21.19 17.45 25.04
CA GLN A 9 -20.31 18.53 24.61
C GLN A 9 -18.84 18.24 24.98
N THR A 10 -18.57 17.57 26.09
CA THR A 10 -17.21 17.23 26.53
C THR A 10 -16.57 16.14 25.67
N GLN A 11 -17.33 15.12 25.24
CA GLN A 11 -16.80 14.07 24.35
C GLN A 11 -16.48 14.58 22.94
N ASN A 12 -17.23 15.56 22.42
CA ASN A 12 -16.96 16.15 21.10
C ASN A 12 -15.68 17.01 21.10
N VAL A 13 -15.37 17.68 22.21
CA VAL A 13 -14.15 18.49 22.35
C VAL A 13 -12.91 17.59 22.36
N ASP A 14 -13.01 16.41 22.96
CA ASP A 14 -11.91 15.43 23.07
C ASP A 14 -11.55 14.83 21.70
N LEU A 15 -12.55 14.47 20.88
CA LEU A 15 -12.31 13.98 19.52
C LEU A 15 -11.81 15.08 18.58
N ALA A 16 -12.34 16.31 18.72
CA ALA A 16 -11.88 17.45 17.93
C ALA A 16 -10.43 17.83 18.27
N ALA A 17 -10.05 17.79 19.54
CA ALA A 17 -8.67 18.00 19.98
C ALA A 17 -7.73 16.94 19.41
N GLN A 18 -8.13 15.66 19.47
CA GLN A 18 -7.32 14.55 18.96
C GLN A 18 -7.12 14.61 17.43
N MET A 19 -8.16 15.00 16.67
CA MET A 19 -8.05 15.23 15.23
C MET A 19 -7.16 16.43 14.90
N ASN A 20 -7.15 17.45 15.75
CA ASN A 20 -6.30 18.62 15.56
C ASN A 20 -4.83 18.32 15.87
N GLU A 21 -4.55 17.49 16.88
CA GLU A 21 -3.20 16.95 17.15
C GLU A 21 -2.71 16.08 15.99
N LEU A 22 -3.53 15.16 15.49
CA LEU A 22 -3.17 14.31 14.34
C LEU A 22 -2.88 15.15 13.09
N ARG A 23 -3.67 16.20 12.85
CA ARG A 23 -3.44 17.13 11.74
C ARG A 23 -2.14 17.91 11.92
N GLN A 24 -1.84 18.38 13.13
CA GLN A 24 -0.59 19.07 13.41
C GLN A 24 0.63 18.15 13.23
N MET A 25 0.53 16.90 13.68
CA MET A 25 1.59 15.91 13.48
C MET A 25 1.83 15.65 11.99
N MET A 26 0.76 15.52 11.20
CA MET A 26 0.88 15.31 9.76
C MET A 26 1.51 16.51 9.03
N LEU A 27 1.19 17.74 9.46
CA LEU A 27 1.80 18.97 8.93
C LEU A 27 3.28 19.07 9.29
N ALA A 28 3.65 18.73 10.53
CA ALA A 28 5.04 18.69 10.96
C ALA A 28 5.86 17.69 10.14
N GLN A 29 5.34 16.47 9.95
CA GLN A 29 5.98 15.45 9.12
C GLN A 29 6.15 15.91 7.66
N GLN A 30 5.19 16.66 7.12
CA GLN A 30 5.29 17.19 5.76
C GLN A 30 6.40 18.23 5.61
N GLN A 31 6.64 19.06 6.63
CA GLN A 31 7.75 20.02 6.62
C GLN A 31 9.11 19.32 6.65
N GLU A 32 9.26 18.27 7.46
CA GLU A 32 10.49 17.48 7.52
C GLU A 32 10.78 16.82 6.17
N ILE A 33 9.77 16.18 5.56
CA ILE A 33 9.90 15.57 4.23
C ILE A 33 10.25 16.62 3.16
N GLY A 34 9.66 17.81 3.24
CA GLY A 34 9.99 18.94 2.36
C GLY A 34 11.46 19.33 2.44
N GLY A 35 12.01 19.41 3.65
CA GLY A 35 13.42 19.69 3.90
C GLY A 35 14.35 18.64 3.31
N PHE A 36 14.08 17.36 3.53
CA PHE A 36 14.85 16.26 2.94
C PHE A 36 14.79 16.28 1.40
N ARG A 37 13.62 16.57 0.82
CA ARG A 37 13.45 16.65 -0.63
C ARG A 37 14.23 17.81 -1.24
N ALA A 38 14.28 18.96 -0.58
CA ALA A 38 15.10 20.10 -1.02
C ALA A 38 16.60 19.81 -0.93
N GLN A 39 17.03 19.05 0.08
CA GLN A 39 18.43 18.63 0.24
C GLN A 39 18.84 17.61 -0.82
N LEU A 40 17.95 16.65 -1.14
CA LEU A 40 18.14 15.71 -2.25
C LEU A 40 18.15 16.43 -3.61
N ALA A 41 17.30 17.43 -3.81
CA ALA A 41 17.29 18.22 -5.04
C ALA A 41 18.61 18.98 -5.25
N GLN A 42 19.20 19.52 -4.17
CA GLN A 42 20.51 20.18 -4.24
C GLN A 42 21.66 19.19 -4.51
N GLN A 43 21.62 17.98 -3.96
CA GLN A 43 22.62 16.95 -4.29
C GLN A 43 22.52 16.43 -5.72
N ASN A 44 21.33 16.45 -6.32
CA ASN A 44 21.11 16.00 -7.70
C ASN A 44 21.35 17.10 -8.75
N GLN A 45 21.63 18.34 -8.34
CA GLN A 45 22.08 19.40 -9.25
C GLN A 45 23.62 19.41 -9.35
N GLY A 46 24.16 18.37 -10.00
CA GLY A 46 25.48 18.48 -10.63
C GLY A 46 25.41 19.44 -11.83
N PRO A 47 26.55 20.00 -12.28
CA PRO A 47 26.56 21.04 -13.32
C PRO A 47 25.87 20.56 -14.61
N PRO A 48 25.05 21.40 -15.26
CA PRO A 48 24.49 21.09 -16.56
C PRO A 48 25.55 21.39 -17.62
N ASP A 49 26.53 20.50 -17.83
CA ASP A 49 27.34 20.60 -19.03
C ASP A 49 27.89 19.28 -19.54
N ALA A 50 27.83 19.15 -20.86
CA ALA A 50 28.45 18.16 -21.74
C ALA A 50 28.05 16.69 -21.59
N ARG A 51 26.94 16.29 -22.26
CA ARG A 51 26.87 15.16 -23.23
C ARG A 51 25.42 14.86 -23.63
N VAL A 52 24.87 15.68 -24.52
CA VAL A 52 23.99 15.13 -25.55
C VAL A 52 24.94 14.50 -26.58
N PRO A 53 25.00 13.16 -26.74
CA PRO A 53 25.75 12.60 -27.86
C PRO A 53 25.00 12.98 -29.16
N PRO A 54 25.69 13.46 -30.21
CA PRO A 54 25.08 13.54 -31.53
C PRO A 54 24.68 12.14 -31.98
N ALA A 55 23.54 12.03 -32.66
CA ALA A 55 23.03 10.77 -33.20
C ALA A 55 24.14 10.01 -33.96
N PRO A 56 24.36 8.70 -33.68
CA PRO A 56 25.41 7.97 -34.38
C PRO A 56 24.95 7.64 -35.80
N VAL A 57 25.49 8.38 -36.77
CA VAL A 57 25.46 8.06 -38.20
C VAL A 57 26.49 6.95 -38.46
N ASN A 58 26.16 5.70 -38.08
CA ASN A 58 26.72 4.42 -38.54
C ASN A 58 26.40 3.35 -37.48
N GLN A 59 25.40 2.51 -37.73
CA GLN A 59 25.26 1.24 -37.01
C GLN A 59 26.00 0.16 -37.81
N PRO A 60 27.10 -0.43 -37.31
CA PRO A 60 27.51 -1.75 -37.77
C PRO A 60 26.44 -2.75 -37.33
N ALA A 61 26.14 -3.71 -38.22
CA ALA A 61 25.14 -4.76 -37.99
C ALA A 61 25.27 -5.39 -36.60
N ALA A 62 24.12 -5.58 -35.95
CA ALA A 62 24.00 -6.12 -34.60
C ALA A 62 24.90 -7.36 -34.40
N PRO A 63 25.72 -7.42 -33.33
CA PRO A 63 26.38 -8.65 -32.98
C PRO A 63 25.30 -9.70 -32.69
N LYS A 64 25.38 -10.84 -33.38
CA LYS A 64 24.57 -12.03 -33.06
C LYS A 64 24.76 -12.30 -31.58
N ILE A 65 23.66 -12.16 -30.82
CA ILE A 65 23.58 -12.55 -29.42
C ILE A 65 24.04 -14.01 -29.37
N PRO A 66 25.15 -14.36 -28.69
CA PRO A 66 25.42 -15.76 -28.44
C PRO A 66 24.24 -16.32 -27.66
N ASP A 67 23.76 -17.49 -28.08
CA ASP A 67 22.74 -18.29 -27.41
C ASP A 67 23.19 -18.49 -25.97
N VAL A 68 22.80 -17.56 -25.10
CA VAL A 68 22.99 -17.67 -23.67
C VAL A 68 21.92 -18.65 -23.24
N ASP A 69 22.33 -19.90 -23.10
CA ASP A 69 21.66 -20.87 -22.24
C ASP A 69 21.06 -20.10 -21.06
N PRO A 70 19.75 -20.26 -20.76
CA PRO A 70 19.18 -19.58 -19.61
C PRO A 70 19.96 -20.07 -18.39
N MET A 71 20.87 -19.23 -17.87
CA MET A 71 21.55 -19.45 -16.61
C MET A 71 20.45 -19.70 -15.60
N ILE A 72 20.24 -20.98 -15.29
CA ILE A 72 19.47 -21.42 -14.16
C ILE A 72 20.13 -20.72 -12.96
N PRO A 73 19.44 -19.81 -12.25
CA PRO A 73 20.07 -19.13 -11.14
C PRO A 73 20.28 -20.17 -10.03
N GLU A 74 21.51 -20.62 -9.85
CA GLU A 74 21.98 -21.52 -8.79
C GLU A 74 21.96 -20.85 -7.40
N ASN A 75 20.91 -20.08 -7.10
CA ASN A 75 20.72 -19.47 -5.80
C ASN A 75 19.43 -20.02 -5.18
N PRO A 76 19.48 -21.16 -4.45
CA PRO A 76 18.30 -21.82 -3.89
C PRO A 76 17.62 -21.00 -2.78
N ILE A 77 18.17 -19.83 -2.42
CA ILE A 77 17.72 -19.04 -1.28
C ILE A 77 16.36 -18.38 -1.54
N ALA A 78 16.08 -17.92 -2.76
CA ALA A 78 14.78 -17.30 -3.06
C ALA A 78 13.61 -18.32 -2.98
N PRO A 79 13.70 -19.51 -3.59
CA PRO A 79 12.70 -20.57 -3.40
C PRO A 79 12.53 -21.02 -1.94
N GLU A 80 13.63 -21.07 -1.17
CA GLU A 80 13.56 -21.45 0.25
C GLU A 80 12.91 -20.35 1.09
N MET A 81 13.26 -19.08 0.83
CA MET A 81 12.61 -17.93 1.45
C MET A 81 11.10 -17.91 1.18
N MET A 82 10.70 -18.33 -0.02
CA MET A 82 9.28 -18.44 -0.38
C MET A 82 8.51 -19.44 0.48
N ARG A 83 9.16 -20.47 1.03
CA ARG A 83 8.53 -21.43 1.96
C ARG A 83 8.32 -20.87 3.36
N MET A 84 9.07 -19.83 3.73
CA MET A 84 8.94 -19.15 5.02
C MET A 84 7.79 -18.13 5.05
N PHE A 85 7.32 -17.67 3.88
CA PHE A 85 6.15 -16.81 3.83
C PHE A 85 4.85 -17.58 4.12
N ARG A 86 3.88 -16.87 4.70
CA ARG A 86 2.51 -17.38 4.84
C ARG A 86 1.93 -17.74 3.47
N SER A 87 1.08 -18.77 3.41
CA SER A 87 0.56 -19.31 2.16
C SER A 87 -0.19 -18.27 1.31
N ASP A 88 -0.94 -17.37 1.94
CA ASP A 88 -1.66 -16.27 1.27
C ASP A 88 -0.70 -15.26 0.62
N LEU A 89 0.41 -14.96 1.27
CA LEU A 89 1.46 -14.09 0.71
C LEU A 89 2.26 -14.80 -0.38
N ALA A 90 2.62 -16.07 -0.17
CA ALA A 90 3.39 -16.84 -1.13
C ALA A 90 2.68 -16.95 -2.49
N VAL A 91 1.35 -17.12 -2.48
CA VAL A 91 0.52 -17.12 -3.70
C VAL A 91 0.60 -15.78 -4.42
N VAL A 92 0.46 -14.67 -3.70
CA VAL A 92 0.46 -13.32 -4.29
C VAL A 92 1.85 -12.92 -4.81
N ILE A 93 2.91 -13.31 -4.11
CA ILE A 93 4.28 -13.03 -4.54
C ILE A 93 4.64 -13.81 -5.81
N ASN A 94 4.14 -15.05 -5.94
CA ASN A 94 4.34 -15.91 -7.11
C ASN A 94 3.37 -15.66 -8.28
N SER A 95 2.28 -14.91 -8.08
CA SER A 95 1.30 -14.66 -9.15
C SER A 95 1.74 -13.65 -10.21
N GLY A 96 2.98 -13.14 -10.12
CA GLY A 96 3.56 -12.26 -11.13
C GLY A 96 4.01 -13.02 -12.39
N PRO A 97 4.31 -12.30 -13.49
CA PRO A 97 4.76 -12.91 -14.75
C PRO A 97 6.08 -13.68 -14.60
N TYR A 98 6.87 -13.36 -13.58
CA TYR A 98 8.10 -14.06 -13.24
C TYR A 98 8.18 -14.31 -11.73
N PRO A 99 8.56 -15.52 -11.30
CA PRO A 99 8.81 -15.80 -9.88
C PRO A 99 10.00 -14.95 -9.39
N PRO A 100 10.02 -14.57 -8.11
CA PRO A 100 11.12 -13.78 -7.58
C PRO A 100 12.43 -14.59 -7.60
N THR A 101 13.48 -13.98 -8.14
CA THR A 101 14.80 -14.63 -8.30
C THR A 101 15.83 -14.17 -7.27
N THR A 102 15.49 -13.15 -6.46
CA THR A 102 16.38 -12.60 -5.42
C THR A 102 15.63 -12.40 -4.10
N ILE A 103 16.37 -12.42 -2.99
CA ILE A 103 15.84 -12.12 -1.64
C ILE A 103 15.20 -10.72 -1.61
N VAL A 104 15.84 -9.74 -2.24
CA VAL A 104 15.33 -8.35 -2.29
C VAL A 104 13.98 -8.31 -3.02
N ASP A 105 13.82 -9.05 -4.10
CA ASP A 105 12.54 -9.13 -4.82
C ASP A 105 11.46 -9.85 -3.99
N CYS A 106 11.81 -10.96 -3.32
CA CYS A 106 10.93 -11.66 -2.39
C CYS A 106 10.40 -10.72 -1.29
N VAL A 107 11.28 -10.00 -0.60
CA VAL A 107 10.92 -9.07 0.49
C VAL A 107 10.09 -7.89 -0.05
N SER A 108 10.52 -7.28 -1.16
CA SER A 108 9.81 -6.13 -1.74
C SER A 108 8.39 -6.51 -2.18
N ARG A 109 8.21 -7.70 -2.76
CA ARG A 109 6.89 -8.23 -3.11
C ARG A 109 6.08 -8.60 -1.88
N ALA A 110 6.69 -9.18 -0.85
CA ALA A 110 6.02 -9.52 0.40
C ALA A 110 5.43 -8.28 1.09
N ILE A 111 6.19 -7.19 1.21
CA ILE A 111 5.72 -5.93 1.82
C ILE A 111 4.48 -5.41 1.07
N ARG A 112 4.49 -5.42 -0.27
CA ARG A 112 3.33 -5.02 -1.07
C ARG A 112 2.16 -5.98 -0.89
N ALA A 113 2.42 -7.28 -0.90
CA ALA A 113 1.39 -8.30 -0.72
C ALA A 113 0.70 -8.18 0.65
N GLU A 114 1.45 -7.93 1.72
CA GLU A 114 0.90 -7.74 3.07
C GLU A 114 -0.07 -6.56 3.13
N TYR A 115 0.29 -5.44 2.52
CA TYR A 115 -0.59 -4.28 2.44
C TYR A 115 -1.93 -4.62 1.75
N TRP A 116 -1.87 -5.25 0.57
CA TRP A 116 -3.07 -5.59 -0.21
C TRP A 116 -3.91 -6.68 0.44
N VAL A 117 -3.30 -7.72 1.01
CA VAL A 117 -4.00 -8.78 1.72
C VAL A 117 -4.69 -8.24 2.98
N GLY A 118 -4.02 -7.35 3.72
CA GLY A 118 -4.60 -6.64 4.86
C GLY A 118 -5.82 -5.81 4.47
N GLN A 119 -5.70 -4.99 3.43
CA GLN A 119 -6.80 -4.17 2.91
C GLN A 119 -7.99 -5.03 2.43
N ASN A 120 -7.72 -6.11 1.68
CA ASN A 120 -8.77 -7.02 1.22
C ASN A 120 -9.49 -7.73 2.38
N ARG A 121 -8.77 -8.09 3.45
CA ARG A 121 -9.35 -8.71 4.63
C ARG A 121 -10.26 -7.75 5.39
N GLU A 122 -9.83 -6.51 5.55
CA GLU A 122 -10.61 -5.46 6.21
C GLU A 122 -11.87 -5.11 5.41
N GLN A 123 -11.75 -4.96 4.10
CA GLN A 123 -12.90 -4.70 3.21
C GLN A 123 -13.90 -5.86 3.21
N ARG A 124 -13.43 -7.12 3.20
CA ARG A 124 -14.30 -8.29 3.34
C ARG A 124 -15.00 -8.31 4.70
N ALA A 125 -14.28 -8.03 5.78
CA ALA A 125 -14.86 -7.99 7.12
C ALA A 125 -15.96 -6.92 7.20
N LYS A 126 -15.72 -5.75 6.62
CA LYS A 126 -16.71 -4.66 6.52
C LYS A 126 -17.92 -5.09 5.71
N PHE A 127 -17.74 -5.66 4.52
CA PHE A 127 -18.83 -6.15 3.68
C PHE A 127 -19.74 -7.15 4.40
N PHE A 128 -19.17 -8.12 5.13
CA PHE A 128 -19.98 -9.09 5.88
C PHE A 128 -20.67 -8.48 7.09
N LYS A 129 -20.07 -7.48 7.74
CA LYS A 129 -20.69 -6.73 8.83
C LYS A 129 -21.89 -5.94 8.31
N ASP A 130 -21.71 -5.18 7.25
CA ASP A 130 -22.76 -4.36 6.63
C ASP A 130 -23.91 -5.24 6.12
N LYS A 131 -23.60 -6.37 5.48
CA LYS A 131 -24.61 -7.35 5.02
C LYS A 131 -25.39 -7.99 6.17
N LYS A 132 -24.76 -8.21 7.33
CA LYS A 132 -25.43 -8.72 8.52
C LYS A 132 -26.35 -7.66 9.14
N GLU A 133 -25.91 -6.41 9.14
CA GLU A 133 -26.66 -5.26 9.66
C GLU A 133 -27.86 -4.91 8.76
N GLU A 134 -27.70 -4.97 7.44
CA GLU A 134 -28.80 -4.85 6.46
C GLU A 134 -29.87 -5.92 6.68
N LYS A 135 -29.47 -7.18 6.85
CA LYS A 135 -30.41 -8.27 7.18
C LYS A 135 -31.11 -8.08 8.52
N ALA A 136 -30.44 -7.48 9.51
CA ALA A 136 -31.03 -7.18 10.80
C ALA A 136 -32.05 -6.02 10.71
N GLN A 137 -31.73 -4.97 9.97
CA GLN A 137 -32.65 -3.85 9.71
C GLN A 137 -33.85 -4.28 8.86
N ALA A 138 -33.66 -5.13 7.85
CA ALA A 138 -34.74 -5.69 7.05
C ALA A 138 -35.73 -6.49 7.91
N LYS A 139 -35.23 -7.28 8.88
CA LYS A 139 -36.09 -7.99 9.85
C LYS A 139 -36.81 -7.04 10.81
N GLN A 140 -36.14 -5.98 11.26
CA GLN A 140 -36.74 -4.99 12.15
C GLN A 140 -37.84 -4.17 11.46
N ASN A 141 -37.65 -3.81 10.19
CA ASN A 141 -38.66 -3.12 9.38
C ASN A 141 -39.83 -4.02 8.98
N GLN A 142 -39.62 -5.34 8.88
CA GLN A 142 -40.71 -6.28 8.61
C GLN A 142 -41.64 -6.52 9.82
N VAL A 143 -41.20 -6.20 11.05
CA VAL A 143 -42.03 -6.28 12.27
C VAL A 143 -42.86 -5.00 12.50
N ARG A 144 -42.59 -3.90 11.77
CA ARG A 144 -43.30 -2.61 11.90
C ARG A 144 -44.35 -2.23 10.83
N PRO A 145 -44.89 -3.10 9.95
CA PRO A 145 -46.03 -2.73 9.12
C PRO A 145 -47.34 -3.18 9.78
N ASN A 146 -47.68 -2.65 10.97
CA ASN A 146 -49.07 -2.68 11.47
C ASN A 146 -49.24 -1.78 12.71
N GLN A 147 -49.00 -0.49 12.57
CA GLN A 147 -49.57 0.51 13.46
C GLN A 147 -50.01 1.70 12.61
N THR A 148 -51.18 1.56 12.01
CA THR A 148 -51.97 2.66 11.45
C THR A 148 -52.79 3.27 12.61
N PRO A 149 -52.81 4.59 12.80
CA PRO A 149 -53.82 5.25 13.64
C PRO A 149 -55.22 5.15 13.01
#